data_AF-A0A9X4L5G1-F1
#
_entry.id   AF-A0A9X4L5G1-F1
#
_cell.length_a   1.000
_cell.length_b   1.000
_cell.length_c   1.000
_cell.angle_alpha   90.00
_cell.angle_beta   90.00
_cell.angle_gamma   90.00
#
_symmetry.space_group_name_H-M   'P 1'
#
loop_
_entity.id
_entity.type
_entity.pdbx_description
1 polymer ?
#
loop_
_entity_poly.entity_id
_entity_poly.type
_entity_poly.pdbx_seq_one_letter_code
_entity_poly.pdbx_strand_id
1 'polypeptide(L)' 'MAKKVVLMIQELLHQYNISLRELSRITDIRHAALSELANHKRQNVNFGHIERIAEALKIEDIREIIDLRDVEED' A
#
# COMPACT_ATOMS: atom_id res chain seq x y z
N MET A 1 6.13 20.76 -10.33
CA MET A 1 6.13 19.48 -9.60
C MET A 1 4.73 19.25 -9.08
N ALA A 2 4.07 18.20 -9.55
CA ALA A 2 2.78 17.80 -9.00
C ALA A 2 3.03 16.88 -7.79
N LYS A 3 2.09 16.85 -6.83
CA LYS A 3 2.13 15.91 -5.70
C LYS A 3 1.27 14.69 -6.02
N LYS A 4 1.76 13.51 -5.68
CA LYS A 4 1.01 12.25 -5.84
C LYS A 4 1.00 11.47 -4.53
N VAL A 5 -0.19 10.98 -4.17
CA VAL A 5 -0.35 10.02 -3.08
C VAL A 5 0.14 8.65 -3.56
N VAL A 6 1.05 8.04 -2.80
CA VAL A 6 1.65 6.74 -3.10
C VAL A 6 1.39 5.80 -1.94
N LEU A 7 1.00 4.56 -2.24
CA LEU A 7 0.93 3.49 -1.27
C LEU A 7 2.24 2.72 -1.23
N MET A 8 2.78 2.57 -0.03
CA MET A 8 4.10 2.00 0.24
C MET A 8 4.08 0.45 0.25
N ILE A 9 3.30 -0.18 -0.63
CA ILE A 9 3.05 -1.64 -0.56
C ILE A 9 4.36 -2.42 -0.72
N GLN A 10 5.23 -2.05 -1.66
CA GLN A 10 6.49 -2.77 -1.90
C GLN A 10 7.44 -2.64 -0.69
N GLU A 11 7.49 -1.45 -0.11
CA GLU A 11 8.27 -1.16 1.10
C GLU A 11 7.76 -1.97 2.29
N LEU A 12 6.43 -2.08 2.47
CA LEU A 12 5.83 -2.93 3.49
C LEU A 12 6.16 -4.42 3.29
N LEU A 13 6.08 -4.93 2.06
CA LEU A 13 6.45 -6.33 1.78
C LEU A 13 7.91 -6.62 2.17
N HIS A 14 8.81 -5.68 1.89
CA HIS A 14 10.22 -5.79 2.24
C HIS A 14 10.45 -5.67 3.75
N GLN A 15 9.89 -4.64 4.40
CA GLN A 15 10.03 -4.37 5.84
C GLN A 15 9.56 -5.56 6.70
N TYR A 16 8.43 -6.17 6.34
CA TYR A 16 7.85 -7.29 7.07
C TYR A 16 8.31 -8.66 6.55
N ASN A 17 9.15 -8.69 5.51
CA ASN A 17 9.64 -9.91 4.86
C ASN A 17 8.50 -10.89 4.47
N ILE A 18 7.45 -10.35 3.85
CA ILE A 18 6.28 -11.11 3.40
C ILE A 18 6.05 -10.97 1.91
N SER A 19 5.42 -11.98 1.31
CA SER A 19 5.00 -11.89 -0.09
C SER A 19 3.70 -11.10 -0.25
N LEU A 20 3.42 -10.60 -1.46
CA LEU A 20 2.13 -9.99 -1.79
C LEU A 20 0.93 -10.93 -1.54
N ARG A 21 1.15 -12.24 -1.76
CA ARG A 21 0.16 -13.29 -1.47
C ARG A 21 -0.11 -13.40 0.03
N GLU A 22 0.92 -13.29 0.84
CA GLU A 22 0.78 -13.32 2.29
C GLU A 22 0.08 -12.06 2.80
N LEU A 23 0.47 -10.88 2.31
CA LEU A 23 -0.21 -9.62 2.62
C LEU A 23 -1.71 -9.70 2.27
N SER A 24 -2.05 -10.25 1.11
CA SER A 24 -3.44 -10.49 0.70
C SER A 24 -4.20 -11.37 1.67
N ARG A 25 -3.56 -12.43 2.18
CA ARG A 25 -4.17 -13.37 3.12
C ARG A 25 -4.42 -12.75 4.48
N ILE A 26 -3.44 -12.03 5.05
CA ILE A 26 -3.54 -11.48 6.41
C ILE A 26 -4.41 -10.23 6.48
N THR A 27 -4.47 -9.45 5.39
CA THR A 27 -5.35 -8.27 5.31
C THR A 27 -6.75 -8.63 4.82
N ASP A 28 -6.94 -9.80 4.19
CA ASP A 28 -8.13 -10.20 3.42
C ASP A 28 -8.51 -9.16 2.31
N ILE A 29 -7.50 -8.48 1.78
CA ILE A 29 -7.61 -7.68 0.55
C ILE A 29 -7.25 -8.58 -0.63
N ARG A 30 -8.04 -8.52 -1.70
CA ARG A 30 -7.79 -9.33 -2.91
C ARG A 30 -6.37 -9.13 -3.45
N HIS A 31 -5.67 -10.22 -3.73
CA HIS A 31 -4.31 -10.20 -4.29
C HIS A 31 -4.20 -9.34 -5.57
N ALA A 32 -5.20 -9.42 -6.46
CA ALA A 32 -5.24 -8.59 -7.66
C ALA A 32 -5.30 -7.08 -7.35
N ALA A 33 -6.08 -6.68 -6.34
CA ALA A 33 -6.17 -5.28 -5.93
C ALA A 33 -4.84 -4.79 -5.33
N LEU A 34 -4.21 -5.58 -4.45
CA LEU A 34 -2.89 -5.24 -3.91
C LEU A 34 -1.82 -5.19 -5.01
N SER A 35 -1.89 -6.09 -6.01
CA SER A 35 -0.98 -6.08 -7.16
C SER A 35 -1.14 -4.83 -8.02
N GLU A 36 -2.37 -4.41 -8.30
CA GLU A 36 -2.63 -3.17 -9.04
C GLU A 36 -2.14 -1.92 -8.29
N LEU A 37 -2.34 -1.88 -6.97
CA LEU A 37 -1.86 -0.80 -6.10
C LEU A 37 -0.32 -0.75 -6.06
N ALA A 38 0.33 -1.89 -5.82
CA ALA A 38 1.78 -1.99 -5.73
C ALA A 38 2.51 -1.66 -7.05
N ASN A 39 1.82 -1.81 -8.19
CA ASN A 39 2.34 -1.47 -9.51
C ASN A 39 1.81 -0.12 -10.03
N HIS A 40 1.17 0.71 -9.19
CA HIS A 40 0.60 2.01 -9.56
C HIS A 40 -0.42 1.99 -10.72
N LYS A 41 -0.96 0.81 -11.06
CA LYS A 41 -2.01 0.65 -12.10
C LYS A 41 -3.38 1.07 -11.59
N ARG A 42 -3.58 1.05 -10.27
CA ARG A 42 -4.74 1.57 -9.57
C ARG A 42 -4.28 2.68 -8.62
N GLN A 43 -4.98 3.82 -8.65
CA GLN A 43 -4.75 4.92 -7.70
C GLN A 43 -5.80 4.98 -6.60
N ASN A 44 -7.00 4.41 -6.84
CA ASN A 44 -8.08 4.42 -5.87
C ASN A 44 -7.87 3.35 -4.80
N VAL A 45 -7.51 3.79 -3.59
CA VAL A 45 -7.56 3.02 -2.34
C VAL A 45 -8.66 3.62 -1.45
N ASN A 46 -9.41 2.78 -0.74
CA ASN A 46 -10.38 3.24 0.26
C ASN A 46 -9.76 3.15 1.67
N PHE A 47 -10.35 3.84 2.64
CA PHE A 47 -9.86 3.82 4.03
C PHE A 47 -9.86 2.42 4.64
N GLY A 48 -10.87 1.59 4.33
CA GLY A 48 -10.93 0.21 4.82
C GLY A 48 -9.72 -0.64 4.41
N HIS A 49 -9.12 -0.44 3.24
CA HIS A 49 -7.88 -1.14 2.88
C HIS A 49 -6.71 -0.70 3.76
N ILE A 50 -6.63 0.60 4.07
CA ILE A 50 -5.55 1.16 4.88
C ILE A 50 -5.66 0.66 6.31
N GLU A 51 -6.87 0.70 6.89
CA GLU A 51 -7.16 0.18 8.24
C GLU A 51 -6.79 -1.30 8.35
N ARG A 52 -7.18 -2.13 7.37
CA ARG A 52 -6.88 -3.57 7.37
C ARG A 52 -5.39 -3.88 7.22
N ILE A 53 -4.65 -3.08 6.44
CA ILE A 53 -3.18 -3.18 6.38
C ILE A 53 -2.59 -2.83 7.75
N ALA A 54 -3.06 -1.74 8.36
CA ALA A 54 -2.57 -1.28 9.65
C ALA A 54 -2.81 -2.32 10.75
N GLU A 55 -4.02 -2.87 10.86
CA GLU A 55 -4.37 -3.91 11.82
C GLU A 55 -3.56 -5.19 11.61
N ALA A 56 -3.43 -5.67 10.36
CA ALA A 56 -2.74 -6.92 10.06
C ALA A 56 -1.23 -6.85 10.34
N LEU A 57 -0.62 -5.68 10.12
CA LEU A 57 0.81 -5.45 10.31
C LEU A 57 1.15 -4.79 11.66
N LYS A 58 0.13 -4.44 12.46
CA LYS A 58 0.27 -3.70 13.73
C LYS A 58 0.98 -2.35 13.57
N ILE A 59 0.61 -1.62 12.52
CA ILE A 59 1.11 -0.28 12.22
C ILE A 59 0.25 0.73 12.98
N GLU A 60 0.90 1.60 13.75
CA GLU A 60 0.25 2.68 14.49
C GLU A 60 0.32 4.03 13.75
N ASP A 61 1.23 4.14 12.76
CA ASP A 61 1.42 5.35 11.96
C ASP A 61 1.08 5.12 10.48
N ILE A 62 0.02 5.76 9.99
CA ILE A 62 -0.44 5.67 8.59
C ILE A 62 0.66 6.04 7.57
N ARG A 63 1.68 6.82 7.97
CA ARG A 63 2.81 7.19 7.10
C ARG A 63 3.68 6.01 6.70
N GLU A 64 3.59 4.88 7.40
CA GLU A 64 4.21 3.62 6.94
C GLU A 64 3.48 3.02 5.73
N ILE A 65 2.21 3.38 5.52
CA ILE A 65 1.36 2.84 4.46
C ILE A 65 1.24 3.83 3.30
N ILE A 66 1.20 5.13 3.58
CA ILE A 66 0.91 6.19 2.61
C ILE A 66 1.96 7.30 2.68
N ASP A 67 2.38 7.77 1.50
CA ASP A 67 3.30 8.89 1.36
C ASP A 67 2.83 9.88 0.28
N LEU A 68 3.36 11.11 0.31
CA LEU A 68 3.16 12.13 -0.70
C LEU A 68 4.50 12.41 -1.40
N ARG A 69 4.60 11.98 -2.66
CA ARG A 69 5.82 12.18 -3.46
C ARG A 69 5.66 13.27 -4.51
N ASP A 70 6.74 13.98 -4.76
CA ASP A 70 6.87 14.84 -5.93
C ASP A 70 6.95 13.97 -7.18
N VAL A 71 6.17 14.32 -8.19
CA VAL A 71 6.28 13.76 -9.54
C VAL A 71 6.60 14.89 -10.50
N GLU A 72 7.60 14.66 -11.34
CA GLU A 72 7.84 15.48 -12.52
C GLU A 72 6.76 15.11 -13.53
N GLU A 73 6.06 16.14 -14.03
CA GLU A 73 5.16 15.98 -15.17
C GLU A 73 6.04 15.98 -16.42
N ASP A 74 6.04 14.87 -17.16
CA ASP A 74 6.61 14.80 -18.52
C ASP A 74 5.80 15.67 -19.50
#